data_AF-A0A484Z042-F1
#
_entry.id   AF-A0A484Z042-F1
#
_cell.length_a   1.000
_cell.length_b   1.000
_cell.length_c   1.000
_cell.angle_alpha   90.00
_cell.angle_beta   90.00
_cell.angle_gamma   90.00
#
_symmetry.space_group_name_H-M   'P 1'
#
loop_
_entity.id
_entity.type
_entity.pdbx_description
1 polymer ?
#
loop_
_entity_poly.entity_id
_entity_poly.type
_entity_poly.pdbx_seq_one_letter_code
_entity_poly.pdbx_strand_id
1 'polypeptide(L)'
;MYLRIAPELYLKRLVVGGFDRVFEINRNFRNEGISVRHNPEFTMMELYMAYADYKDLIELTESLFRTLAQDILGTTEVPYGEEVFDFGKPFEKLTMREAIKKYRPETEMADLDNFDSAKEIAESIGIKVEKSWGLGRIVTEIFEEVAEAHLIQPTFITEYPAEVSPLARRNDENPEITDRFEFFIGGREIGNGF
;
A
#
# COMPACT_ATOMS: atom_id res chain seq x y z
N MET A 1 -28.70 6.29 4.26
CA MET A 1 -27.42 6.37 5.00
C MET A 1 -26.62 5.10 4.71
N TYR A 2 -25.29 5.19 4.70
CA TYR A 2 -24.38 4.05 4.59
C TYR A 2 -23.36 4.13 5.73
N LEU A 3 -22.94 2.97 6.27
CA LEU A 3 -21.76 2.93 7.13
C LEU A 3 -20.53 3.25 6.28
N ARG A 4 -19.59 4.01 6.84
CA ARG A 4 -18.42 4.46 6.07
C ARG A 4 -17.44 3.31 5.84
N ILE A 5 -16.86 3.29 4.65
CA ILE A 5 -15.73 2.42 4.31
C ILE A 5 -14.38 3.10 4.62
N ALA A 6 -14.36 4.43 4.68
CA ALA A 6 -13.23 5.29 5.06
C ALA A 6 -13.72 6.71 5.43
N PRO A 7 -13.07 7.42 6.38
CA PRO A 7 -13.31 8.84 6.66
C PRO A 7 -12.64 9.84 5.69
N GLU A 8 -11.72 9.40 4.82
CA GLU A 8 -10.91 10.21 3.90
C GLU A 8 -11.54 11.52 3.39
N LEU A 9 -12.68 11.43 2.70
CA LEU A 9 -13.26 12.61 2.05
C LEU A 9 -13.70 13.68 3.06
N TYR A 10 -14.08 13.30 4.29
CA TYR A 10 -14.45 14.25 5.33
C TYR A 10 -13.20 14.89 5.95
N LEU A 11 -12.14 14.12 6.17
CA LEU A 11 -10.88 14.65 6.69
C LEU A 11 -10.23 15.64 5.73
N LYS A 12 -10.24 15.37 4.41
CA LYS A 12 -9.78 16.34 3.40
C LYS A 12 -10.60 17.64 3.39
N ARG A 13 -11.90 17.60 3.72
CA ARG A 13 -12.72 18.83 3.89
C ARG A 13 -12.28 19.65 5.10
N LEU A 14 -11.81 19.02 6.17
CA LEU A 14 -11.23 19.74 7.33
C LEU A 14 -9.94 20.45 6.94
N VAL A 15 -9.09 19.83 6.12
CA VAL A 15 -7.88 20.47 5.58
C VAL A 15 -8.26 21.69 4.72
N VAL A 16 -9.25 21.57 3.83
CA VAL A 16 -9.79 22.73 3.08
C VAL A 16 -10.30 23.83 4.02
N GLY A 17 -10.86 23.45 5.17
CA GLY A 17 -11.32 24.36 6.22
C GLY A 17 -10.20 24.99 7.07
N GLY A 18 -8.93 24.69 6.82
CA GLY A 18 -7.77 25.23 7.52
C GLY A 18 -7.25 24.37 8.68
N PHE A 19 -7.74 23.14 8.87
CA PHE A 19 -7.15 22.19 9.79
C PHE A 19 -6.01 21.43 9.10
N ASP A 20 -4.84 22.06 9.03
CA ASP A 20 -3.69 21.59 8.26
C ASP A 20 -3.07 20.27 8.76
N ARG A 21 -3.38 19.84 9.98
CA ARG A 21 -2.92 18.57 10.56
C ARG A 21 -4.04 17.92 11.35
N VAL A 22 -4.65 16.88 10.81
CA VAL A 22 -5.76 16.15 11.43
C VAL A 22 -5.51 14.64 11.38
N PHE A 23 -6.07 13.92 12.34
CA PHE A 23 -6.13 12.47 12.30
C PHE A 23 -7.43 11.97 12.93
N GLU A 24 -7.86 10.77 12.55
CA GLU A 24 -8.97 10.06 13.19
C GLU A 24 -8.60 8.59 13.39
N ILE A 25 -8.89 8.03 14.58
CA ILE A 25 -8.77 6.59 14.87
C ILE A 25 -10.15 6.06 15.23
N ASN A 26 -10.82 5.39 14.29
CA ASN A 26 -12.20 4.94 14.48
C ASN A 26 -12.57 3.81 13.48
N ARG A 27 -13.82 3.34 13.49
CA ARG A 27 -14.25 2.16 12.72
C ARG A 27 -14.51 2.48 11.25
N ASN A 28 -14.13 1.54 10.41
CA ASN A 28 -14.59 1.38 9.03
C ASN A 28 -15.34 0.06 8.90
N PHE A 29 -16.30 0.02 7.98
CA PHE A 29 -17.18 -1.13 7.77
C PHE A 29 -17.11 -1.55 6.31
N ARG A 30 -16.76 -2.81 6.04
CA ARG A 30 -16.73 -3.39 4.68
C ARG A 30 -17.64 -4.62 4.65
N ASN A 31 -18.60 -4.62 3.73
CA ASN A 31 -19.53 -5.74 3.56
C ASN A 31 -18.88 -6.83 2.68
N GLU A 32 -17.77 -7.36 3.16
CA GLU A 32 -16.93 -8.37 2.51
C GLU A 32 -16.97 -9.69 3.30
N GLY A 33 -16.39 -10.75 2.74
CA GLY A 33 -16.32 -12.05 3.41
C GLY A 33 -15.47 -12.02 4.68
N ILE A 34 -15.93 -12.70 5.72
CA ILE A 34 -15.15 -12.90 6.95
C ILE A 34 -14.01 -13.88 6.65
N SER A 35 -12.80 -13.55 7.10
CA SER A 35 -11.65 -14.45 7.02
C SER A 35 -10.82 -14.37 8.31
N VAL A 36 -9.80 -15.21 8.44
CA VAL A 36 -8.82 -15.11 9.56
C VAL A 36 -8.02 -13.81 9.55
N ARG A 37 -8.08 -13.03 8.46
CA ARG A 37 -7.41 -11.74 8.26
C ARG A 37 -8.38 -10.57 8.13
N HIS A 38 -9.67 -10.82 7.90
CA HIS A 38 -10.67 -9.79 7.58
C HIS A 38 -11.87 -9.85 8.51
N ASN A 39 -12.11 -8.75 9.21
CA ASN A 39 -13.31 -8.53 10.01
C ASN A 39 -14.16 -7.44 9.32
N PRO A 40 -15.49 -7.58 9.23
CA PRO A 40 -16.37 -6.63 8.53
C PRO A 40 -16.37 -5.23 9.16
N GLU A 41 -15.88 -5.11 10.40
CA GLU A 41 -15.51 -3.84 11.02
C GLU A 41 -14.06 -3.89 11.50
N PHE A 42 -13.30 -2.81 11.29
CA PHE A 42 -11.91 -2.75 11.73
C PHE A 42 -11.52 -1.32 12.13
N THR A 43 -10.40 -1.21 12.85
CA THR A 43 -9.83 0.06 13.30
C THR A 43 -8.85 0.57 12.25
N MET A 44 -9.03 1.81 11.82
CA MET A 44 -8.08 2.50 10.96
C MET A 44 -7.70 3.83 11.58
N MET A 45 -6.42 4.19 11.46
CA MET A 45 -5.94 5.56 11.65
C MET A 45 -5.81 6.19 10.26
N GLU A 46 -6.52 7.29 10.02
CA GLU A 46 -6.21 8.19 8.90
C GLU A 46 -5.60 9.47 9.45
N LEU A 47 -4.61 10.01 8.75
CA LEU A 47 -4.01 11.31 9.06
C LEU A 47 -3.81 12.11 7.78
N TYR A 48 -3.88 13.44 7.91
CA TYR A 48 -3.62 14.38 6.83
C TYR A 48 -2.71 15.49 7.35
N MET A 49 -1.72 15.84 6.52
CA MET A 49 -0.79 16.93 6.75
C MET A 49 -0.72 17.78 5.47
N ALA A 50 -1.17 19.03 5.54
CA ALA A 50 -1.02 19.97 4.43
C ALA A 50 0.46 20.28 4.19
N TYR A 51 0.81 20.60 2.93
CA TYR A 51 2.17 20.91 2.49
C TYR A 51 3.18 19.77 2.69
N ALA A 52 2.71 18.53 2.65
CA ALA A 52 3.51 17.32 2.68
C ALA A 52 3.23 16.48 1.43
N ASP A 53 4.19 15.66 1.03
CA ASP A 53 4.01 14.61 0.02
C ASP A 53 4.11 13.21 0.64
N TYR A 54 3.95 12.17 -0.19
CA TYR A 54 4.00 10.79 0.28
C TYR A 54 5.33 10.39 0.93
N LYS A 55 6.44 11.09 0.64
CA LYS A 55 7.77 10.81 1.23
C LYS A 55 7.83 11.27 2.67
N ASP A 56 7.22 12.41 2.98
CA ASP A 56 7.03 12.87 4.36
C ASP A 56 6.20 11.84 5.16
N LEU A 57 5.17 11.26 4.52
CA LEU A 57 4.34 10.22 5.14
C LEU A 57 5.11 8.91 5.35
N ILE A 58 5.98 8.51 4.42
CA ILE A 58 6.89 7.37 4.59
C ILE A 58 7.80 7.57 5.81
N GLU A 59 8.43 8.73 5.96
CA GLU A 59 9.28 9.04 7.11
C GLU A 59 8.49 9.02 8.42
N LEU A 60 7.27 9.58 8.40
CA LEU A 60 6.37 9.56 9.55
C LEU A 60 5.99 8.12 9.94
N THR A 61 5.69 7.26 8.97
CA THR A 61 5.35 5.85 9.22
C THR A 61 6.56 5.08 9.77
N GLU A 62 7.76 5.26 9.21
CA GLU A 62 8.99 4.65 9.76
C GLU A 62 9.21 5.06 11.22
N SER A 63 9.14 6.36 11.50
CA SER A 63 9.33 6.87 12.85
C SER A 63 8.25 6.34 13.81
N LEU A 64 6.99 6.24 13.37
CA LEU A 64 5.90 5.71 14.18
C LEU A 64 6.19 4.28 14.64
N PHE A 65 6.53 3.38 13.70
CA PHE A 65 6.79 1.97 14.05
C PHE A 65 8.02 1.81 14.92
N ARG A 66 9.11 2.52 14.61
CA ARG A 66 10.35 2.49 15.40
C ARG A 66 10.11 2.97 16.83
N THR A 67 9.40 4.08 16.99
CA THR A 67 9.07 4.65 18.31
C THR A 67 8.14 3.73 19.09
N LEU A 68 7.07 3.20 18.48
CA LEU A 68 6.15 2.30 19.18
C LEU A 68 6.83 1.00 19.62
N ALA A 69 7.67 0.41 18.78
CA ALA A 69 8.42 -0.79 19.16
C ALA A 69 9.33 -0.50 20.37
N GLN A 70 10.10 0.59 20.31
CA GLN A 70 11.00 0.97 21.38
C GLN A 70 10.28 1.33 22.69
N ASP A 71 9.21 2.10 22.63
CA ASP A 71 8.52 2.63 23.81
C ASP A 71 7.63 1.58 24.49
N ILE A 72 6.98 0.70 23.69
CA ILE A 72 6.04 -0.30 24.21
C ILE A 72 6.74 -1.62 24.52
N LEU A 73 7.68 -2.05 23.68
CA LEU A 73 8.32 -3.36 23.79
C LEU A 73 9.76 -3.28 24.31
N GLY A 74 10.35 -2.09 24.41
CA GLY A 74 11.71 -1.87 24.90
C GLY A 74 12.82 -2.24 23.91
N THR A 75 12.47 -2.65 22.70
CA THR A 75 13.39 -3.10 21.65
C THR A 75 12.84 -2.77 20.26
N THR A 76 13.71 -2.59 19.28
CA THR A 76 13.33 -2.47 17.87
C THR A 76 13.34 -3.81 17.12
N GLU A 77 13.87 -4.86 17.72
CA GLU A 77 13.83 -6.23 17.18
C GLU A 77 12.62 -6.97 17.78
N VAL A 78 11.56 -7.15 16.98
CA VAL A 78 10.27 -7.67 17.44
C VAL A 78 10.03 -9.06 16.84
N PRO A 79 9.97 -10.13 17.67
CA PRO A 79 9.65 -11.47 17.18
C PRO A 79 8.18 -11.58 16.76
N TYR A 80 7.94 -12.18 15.60
CA TYR A 80 6.61 -12.45 15.06
C TYR A 80 6.58 -13.80 14.31
N GLY A 81 6.03 -14.83 14.97
CA GLY A 81 6.09 -16.19 14.44
C GLY A 81 7.53 -16.71 14.43
N GLU A 82 8.01 -17.11 13.25
CA GLU A 82 9.40 -17.59 13.04
C GLU A 82 10.35 -16.44 12.66
N GLU A 83 9.82 -15.25 12.41
CA GLU A 83 10.57 -14.08 11.92
C GLU A 83 10.86 -13.08 13.05
N VAL A 84 11.86 -12.22 12.83
CA VAL A 84 12.12 -11.05 13.67
C VAL A 84 12.08 -9.80 12.79
N PHE A 85 11.15 -8.90 13.07
CA PHE A 85 11.07 -7.60 12.40
C PHE A 85 12.04 -6.64 13.05
N ASP A 86 12.89 -5.99 12.26
CA ASP A 86 13.84 -4.99 12.77
C ASP A 86 13.36 -3.57 12.39
N PHE A 87 12.66 -2.94 13.32
CA PHE A 87 12.20 -1.55 13.18
C PHE A 87 13.32 -0.51 13.40
N GLY A 88 14.52 -0.95 13.78
CA GLY A 88 15.69 -0.10 13.99
C GLY A 88 16.39 0.26 12.69
N LYS A 89 16.22 -0.55 11.64
CA LYS A 89 16.74 -0.29 10.30
C LYS A 89 15.83 0.63 9.49
N PRO A 90 16.37 1.32 8.46
CA PRO A 90 15.54 1.94 7.42
C PRO A 90 14.67 0.88 6.73
N PHE A 91 13.42 1.22 6.43
CA PHE A 91 12.50 0.28 5.77
C PHE A 91 12.87 0.17 4.29
N GLU A 92 12.71 -1.03 3.73
CA GLU A 92 12.96 -1.25 2.31
C GLU A 92 11.97 -0.45 1.48
N LYS A 93 12.42 0.11 0.35
CA LYS A 93 11.59 0.87 -0.58
C LYS A 93 11.80 0.31 -1.97
N LEU A 94 10.72 -0.16 -2.57
CA LEU A 94 10.69 -0.66 -3.94
C LEU A 94 9.56 0.04 -4.68
N THR A 95 9.71 0.24 -5.98
CA THR A 95 8.57 0.47 -6.86
C THR A 95 7.81 -0.85 -7.03
N MET A 96 6.52 -0.78 -7.37
CA MET A 96 5.73 -1.98 -7.70
C MET A 96 6.42 -2.84 -8.78
N ARG A 97 6.99 -2.18 -9.79
CA ARG A 97 7.73 -2.83 -10.89
C ARG A 97 9.01 -3.51 -10.42
N GLU A 98 9.79 -2.87 -9.57
CA GLU A 98 10.97 -3.48 -8.97
C GLU A 98 10.61 -4.70 -8.12
N ALA A 99 9.51 -4.63 -7.35
CA ALA A 99 9.04 -5.77 -6.56
C ALA A 99 8.64 -6.96 -7.45
N ILE A 100 7.88 -6.73 -8.53
CA ILE A 100 7.56 -7.79 -9.50
C ILE A 100 8.84 -8.40 -10.07
N LYS A 101 9.82 -7.59 -10.50
CA LYS A 101 11.08 -8.09 -11.06
C LYS A 101 11.94 -8.84 -10.03
N LYS A 102 11.93 -8.41 -8.76
CA LYS A 102 12.68 -9.03 -7.67
C LYS A 102 12.17 -10.44 -7.35
N TYR A 103 10.84 -10.62 -7.31
CA TYR A 103 10.22 -11.88 -6.92
C TYR A 103 9.82 -12.79 -8.10
N ARG A 104 9.84 -12.26 -9.33
CA ARG A 104 9.72 -13.04 -10.57
C ARG A 104 10.80 -12.61 -11.60
N PRO A 105 12.07 -13.01 -11.40
CA PRO A 105 13.22 -12.52 -12.17
C PRO A 105 13.16 -12.74 -13.68
N GLU A 106 12.42 -13.75 -14.13
CA GLU A 106 12.21 -14.09 -15.54
C GLU A 106 11.22 -13.16 -16.26
N THR A 107 10.55 -12.26 -15.55
CA THR A 107 9.61 -11.29 -16.15
C THR A 107 10.35 -10.24 -16.96
N GLU A 108 10.06 -10.10 -18.25
CA GLU A 108 10.56 -8.99 -19.05
C GLU A 108 9.74 -7.73 -18.74
N MET A 109 10.40 -6.66 -18.30
CA MET A 109 9.69 -5.46 -17.81
C MET A 109 8.87 -4.76 -18.91
N ALA A 110 9.29 -4.90 -20.17
CA ALA A 110 8.58 -4.37 -21.32
C ALA A 110 7.19 -5.03 -21.50
N ASP A 111 7.00 -6.26 -21.00
CA ASP A 111 5.71 -6.94 -21.09
C ASP A 111 4.67 -6.30 -20.15
N LEU A 112 5.11 -5.62 -19.08
CA LEU A 112 4.24 -4.87 -18.17
C LEU A 112 3.86 -3.48 -18.72
N ASP A 113 4.41 -3.07 -19.87
CA ASP A 113 4.06 -1.83 -20.56
C ASP A 113 2.98 -2.03 -21.63
N ASN A 114 2.61 -3.27 -21.93
CA ASN A 114 1.61 -3.61 -22.94
C ASN A 114 0.49 -4.47 -22.34
N PHE A 115 -0.74 -4.13 -22.71
CA PHE A 115 -1.94 -4.79 -22.17
C PHE A 115 -1.98 -6.29 -22.45
N ASP A 116 -1.71 -6.70 -23.69
CA ASP A 116 -1.86 -8.09 -24.11
C ASP A 116 -0.79 -8.97 -23.44
N SER A 117 0.47 -8.52 -23.42
CA SER A 117 1.56 -9.24 -22.76
C SER A 117 1.41 -9.27 -21.24
N ALA A 118 0.99 -8.18 -20.60
CA ALA A 118 0.73 -8.16 -19.16
C ALA A 118 -0.42 -9.11 -18.80
N LYS A 119 -1.47 -9.14 -19.63
CA LYS A 119 -2.57 -10.09 -19.46
C LYS A 119 -2.10 -11.54 -19.59
N GLU A 120 -1.26 -11.86 -20.57
CA GLU A 120 -0.68 -13.21 -20.71
C GLU A 120 0.12 -13.61 -19.47
N ILE A 121 0.91 -12.69 -18.90
CA ILE A 121 1.63 -12.93 -17.64
C ILE A 121 0.65 -13.23 -16.52
N ALA A 122 -0.36 -12.37 -16.32
CA ALA A 122 -1.36 -12.54 -15.26
C ALA A 122 -2.08 -13.88 -15.36
N GLU A 123 -2.54 -14.26 -16.55
CA GLU A 123 -3.21 -15.56 -16.78
C GLU A 123 -2.24 -16.73 -16.56
N SER A 124 -0.95 -16.59 -16.89
CA SER A 124 0.07 -17.64 -16.70
C SER A 124 0.33 -17.96 -15.22
N ILE A 125 0.09 -17.00 -14.32
CA ILE A 125 0.24 -17.16 -12.87
C ILE A 125 -1.10 -17.38 -12.15
N GLY A 126 -2.18 -17.64 -12.91
CA GLY A 126 -3.48 -18.04 -12.35
C GLY A 126 -4.43 -16.88 -12.03
N ILE A 127 -4.08 -15.64 -12.37
CA ILE A 127 -4.97 -14.48 -12.20
C ILE A 127 -6.03 -14.48 -13.29
N LYS A 128 -7.29 -14.36 -12.89
CA LYS A 128 -8.41 -14.21 -13.82
C LYS A 128 -8.60 -12.73 -14.17
N VAL A 129 -8.17 -12.33 -15.37
CA VAL A 129 -8.34 -10.95 -15.86
C VAL A 129 -9.80 -10.65 -16.23
N GLU A 130 -10.39 -9.66 -15.55
CA GLU A 130 -11.76 -9.22 -15.81
C GLU A 130 -11.83 -8.23 -16.98
N LYS A 131 -12.97 -8.22 -17.69
CA LYS A 131 -13.14 -7.40 -18.92
C LYS A 131 -13.02 -5.88 -18.70
N SER A 132 -13.23 -5.43 -17.46
CA SER A 132 -13.17 -4.01 -17.10
C SER A 132 -11.78 -3.55 -16.69
N TRP A 133 -10.81 -4.46 -16.54
CA TRP A 133 -9.46 -4.10 -16.13
C TRP A 133 -8.69 -3.49 -17.29
N GLY A 134 -8.02 -2.39 -17.01
CA GLY A 134 -6.93 -1.85 -17.82
C GLY A 134 -5.57 -2.40 -17.37
N LEU A 135 -4.52 -1.89 -18.01
CA LEU A 135 -3.16 -2.32 -17.76
C LEU A 135 -2.71 -2.09 -16.31
N GLY A 136 -3.08 -0.95 -15.71
CA GLY A 136 -2.67 -0.60 -14.36
C GLY A 136 -3.25 -1.57 -13.32
N ARG A 137 -4.51 -1.98 -13.50
CA ARG A 137 -5.12 -3.02 -12.66
C ARG A 137 -4.42 -4.37 -12.82
N ILE A 138 -4.14 -4.80 -14.05
CA ILE A 138 -3.45 -6.07 -14.31
C ILE A 138 -2.07 -6.09 -13.65
N VAL A 139 -1.27 -5.02 -13.80
CA VAL A 139 0.06 -4.93 -13.18
C VAL A 139 -0.03 -4.97 -11.65
N THR A 140 -1.04 -4.34 -11.06
CA THR A 140 -1.27 -4.37 -9.61
C THR A 140 -1.58 -5.80 -9.13
N GLU A 141 -2.43 -6.52 -9.86
CA GLU A 141 -2.78 -7.92 -9.52
C GLU A 141 -1.58 -8.87 -9.67
N ILE A 142 -0.72 -8.65 -10.69
CA ILE A 142 0.54 -9.39 -10.82
C ILE A 142 1.42 -9.14 -9.60
N PHE A 143 1.51 -7.90 -9.11
CA PHE A 143 2.26 -7.59 -7.89
C PHE A 143 1.69 -8.31 -6.66
N GLU A 144 0.38 -8.27 -6.45
CA GLU A 144 -0.29 -8.93 -5.31
C GLU A 144 0.04 -10.43 -5.28
N GLU A 145 -0.04 -11.12 -6.43
CA GLU A 145 0.25 -12.55 -6.53
C GLU A 145 1.74 -12.87 -6.40
N VAL A 146 2.62 -12.05 -7.00
CA VAL A 146 4.05 -12.36 -7.13
C VAL A 146 4.88 -11.92 -5.94
N ALA A 147 4.59 -10.77 -5.34
CA ALA A 147 5.51 -10.10 -4.43
C ALA A 147 4.97 -9.99 -2.99
N GLU A 148 3.67 -9.73 -2.80
CA GLU A 148 3.10 -9.36 -1.49
C GLU A 148 3.50 -10.34 -0.38
N ALA A 149 3.34 -11.64 -0.61
CA ALA A 149 3.63 -12.68 0.37
C ALA A 149 5.10 -12.74 0.80
N HIS A 150 6.03 -12.18 0.01
CA HIS A 150 7.46 -12.17 0.28
C HIS A 150 7.95 -10.90 0.99
N LEU A 151 7.08 -9.90 1.19
CA LEU A 151 7.41 -8.65 1.88
C LEU A 151 7.38 -8.84 3.41
N ILE A 152 8.36 -9.60 3.90
CA ILE A 152 8.44 -10.00 5.32
C ILE A 152 8.94 -8.87 6.21
N GLN A 153 10.07 -8.25 5.85
CA GLN A 153 10.56 -7.07 6.57
C GLN A 153 9.75 -5.83 6.18
N PRO A 154 9.72 -4.79 7.04
CA PRO A 154 9.07 -3.52 6.73
C PRO A 154 9.47 -2.98 5.35
N THR A 155 8.51 -2.95 4.43
CA THR A 155 8.75 -2.58 3.02
C THR A 155 7.65 -1.65 2.51
N PHE A 156 8.04 -0.53 1.92
CA PHE A 156 7.18 0.33 1.13
C PHE A 156 7.22 -0.07 -0.34
N ILE A 157 6.04 -0.24 -0.93
CA ILE A 157 5.86 -0.37 -2.37
C ILE A 157 5.31 0.96 -2.89
N THR A 158 5.94 1.51 -3.92
CA THR A 158 5.65 2.85 -4.45
C THR A 158 5.25 2.79 -5.93
N GLU A 159 4.81 3.92 -6.48
CA GLU A 159 4.49 4.09 -7.92
C GLU A 159 3.30 3.25 -8.39
N TYR A 160 2.22 3.24 -7.61
CA TYR A 160 0.99 2.57 -8.01
C TYR A 160 0.37 3.22 -9.26
N PRO A 161 -0.15 2.41 -10.22
CA PRO A 161 -0.83 2.93 -11.40
C PRO A 161 -2.02 3.84 -11.05
N ALA A 162 -2.25 4.87 -11.86
CA ALA A 162 -3.33 5.83 -11.66
C ALA A 162 -4.72 5.18 -11.74
N GLU A 163 -4.87 4.11 -12.54
CA GLU A 163 -6.12 3.36 -12.69
C GLU A 163 -6.66 2.82 -11.35
N VAL A 164 -5.77 2.35 -10.47
CA VAL A 164 -6.13 1.79 -9.16
C VAL A 164 -6.05 2.81 -8.02
N SER A 165 -5.72 4.07 -8.34
CA SER A 165 -5.38 5.11 -7.35
C SER A 165 -6.21 6.38 -7.60
N PRO A 166 -7.56 6.31 -7.52
CA PRO A 166 -8.45 7.37 -8.01
C PRO A 166 -8.39 8.69 -7.23
N LEU A 167 -7.82 8.69 -6.02
CA LEU A 167 -7.74 9.85 -5.13
C LEU A 167 -6.30 10.35 -4.92
N ALA A 168 -5.32 9.62 -5.48
CA ALA A 168 -3.91 9.95 -5.36
C ALA A 168 -3.49 10.97 -6.42
N ARG A 169 -2.49 11.79 -6.07
CA ARG A 169 -1.89 12.75 -7.00
C ARG A 169 -1.15 11.98 -8.10
N ARG A 170 -1.34 12.37 -9.37
CA ARG A 170 -0.54 11.85 -10.49
C ARG A 170 0.91 12.30 -10.33
N ASN A 171 1.83 11.42 -10.67
CA ASN A 171 3.24 11.76 -10.71
C ASN A 171 3.50 12.81 -11.82
N ASP A 172 4.44 13.72 -11.58
CA ASP A 172 4.73 14.84 -12.48
C ASP A 172 5.45 14.41 -13.77
N GLU A 173 6.28 13.37 -13.70
CA GLU A 173 7.06 12.87 -14.83
C GLU A 173 6.30 11.82 -15.63
N ASN A 174 5.59 10.92 -14.95
CA ASN A 174 4.79 9.87 -15.56
C ASN A 174 3.34 9.88 -15.02
N PRO A 175 2.39 10.51 -15.73
CA PRO A 175 1.01 10.61 -15.24
C PRO A 175 0.28 9.27 -15.16
N GLU A 176 0.79 8.18 -15.76
CA GLU A 176 0.18 6.84 -15.68
C GLU A 176 0.34 6.19 -14.31
N ILE A 177 1.24 6.72 -13.47
CA ILE A 177 1.41 6.33 -12.07
C ILE A 177 1.02 7.50 -11.14
N THR A 178 0.89 7.17 -9.86
CA THR A 178 0.57 8.12 -8.81
C THR A 178 1.66 8.12 -7.74
N ASP A 179 1.78 9.24 -7.05
CA ASP A 179 2.68 9.42 -5.91
C ASP A 179 2.09 8.71 -4.67
N ARG A 180 1.86 7.40 -4.79
CA ARG A 180 1.21 6.53 -3.81
C ARG A 180 2.16 5.44 -3.34
N PHE A 181 2.00 5.04 -2.09
CA PHE A 181 2.61 3.86 -1.52
C PHE A 181 1.61 2.98 -0.76
N GLU A 182 1.94 1.70 -0.67
CA GLU A 182 1.46 0.80 0.37
C GLU A 182 2.65 0.30 1.20
N PHE A 183 2.38 -0.06 2.44
CA PHE A 183 3.37 -0.46 3.42
C PHE A 183 3.05 -1.86 3.93
N PHE A 184 4.03 -2.77 3.84
CA PHE A 184 3.89 -4.18 4.14
C PHE A 184 4.83 -4.62 5.27
N ILE A 185 4.33 -5.49 6.14
CA ILE A 185 5.13 -6.23 7.14
C ILE A 185 4.59 -7.65 7.24
N GLY A 186 5.48 -8.65 7.20
CA GLY A 186 5.12 -10.05 7.37
C GLY A 186 4.20 -10.58 6.26
N GLY A 187 4.34 -10.04 5.03
CA GLY A 187 3.54 -10.42 3.87
C GLY A 187 2.09 -9.98 3.94
N ARG A 188 1.82 -8.83 4.55
CA ARG A 188 0.49 -8.22 4.69
C ARG A 188 0.58 -6.71 4.56
N GLU A 189 -0.40 -6.10 3.93
CA GLU A 189 -0.60 -4.64 3.95
C GLU A 189 -0.92 -4.16 5.37
N ILE A 190 -0.19 -3.15 5.84
CA ILE A 190 -0.33 -2.52 7.16
C ILE A 190 -0.73 -1.05 7.02
N GLY A 191 -0.41 -0.41 5.90
CA GLY A 191 -0.77 0.99 5.64
C GLY A 191 -0.76 1.34 4.17
N ASN A 192 -1.41 2.46 3.85
CA ASN A 192 -1.56 3.02 2.51
C ASN A 192 -1.51 4.55 2.64
N GLY A 193 -0.81 5.22 1.73
CA GLY A 193 -0.67 6.68 1.74
C GLY A 193 -0.26 7.22 0.36
N PHE A 194 -0.52 8.51 0.14
CA PHE A 194 -0.24 9.22 -1.10
C PHE A 194 -0.32 10.73 -0.89
#